data_AF-A0A3E0KBV5-F1
#
_entry.id   AF-A0A3E0KBV5-F1
#
_cell.length_a   1.000
_cell.length_b   1.000
_cell.length_c   1.000
_cell.angle_alpha   90.00
_cell.angle_beta   90.00
_cell.angle_gamma   90.00
#
_symmetry.space_group_name_H-M   'P 1'
#
loop_
_entity.id
_entity.type
_entity.pdbx_description
1 polymer ?
#
loop_
_entity_poly.entity_id
_entity_poly.type
_entity_poly.pdbx_seq_one_letter_code
_entity_poly.pdbx_strand_id
1 'polypeptide(L)'
;MALGQKRNTALVPQAAQALEQLKNELASEISNGPDPQAQTLQSWYQTGYGGDVPSRVWGSVGGNMVRRMIAAAEQSMIQQATQQTQAAFRQALGQPLGSQGYPQQSHTQGYTQQTQSTQFSTNPFQVQIPPAN
;
A
#
# COMPACT_ATOMS: atom_id res chain seq x y z
N MET A 1 18.71 24.78 -24.45
CA MET A 1 17.80 23.99 -23.59
C MET A 1 18.12 24.35 -22.14
N ALA A 2 17.21 25.02 -21.44
CA ALA A 2 17.45 25.38 -20.03
C ALA A 2 17.35 24.11 -19.18
N LEU A 3 18.48 23.68 -18.61
CA LEU A 3 18.55 22.63 -17.60
C LEU A 3 17.94 23.19 -16.31
N GLY A 4 16.62 23.23 -16.23
CA GLY A 4 15.89 23.66 -15.04
C GLY A 4 16.38 22.88 -13.82
N GLN A 5 16.58 23.58 -12.70
CA GLN A 5 17.08 22.99 -11.47
C GLN A 5 16.15 21.86 -11.02
N LYS A 6 16.61 20.61 -11.13
CA LYS A 6 15.91 19.40 -10.67
C LYS A 6 16.04 19.30 -9.15
N ARG A 7 15.37 20.22 -8.44
CA ARG A 7 15.28 20.21 -6.97
C ARG A 7 14.16 19.32 -6.44
N ASN A 8 13.35 18.74 -7.33
CA ASN A 8 12.28 17.82 -6.94
C ASN A 8 12.85 16.40 -6.88
N THR A 9 12.90 15.84 -5.68
CA THR A 9 13.37 14.48 -5.42
C THR A 9 12.16 13.63 -5.01
N ALA A 10 12.05 12.43 -5.57
CA ALA A 10 11.03 11.49 -5.15
C ALA A 10 11.26 11.11 -3.67
N LEU A 11 10.24 11.32 -2.82
CA LEU A 11 10.33 11.00 -1.39
C LEU A 11 10.51 9.50 -1.15
N VAL A 12 9.82 8.68 -1.95
CA VAL A 12 9.86 7.21 -1.86
C VAL A 12 10.18 6.65 -3.25
N PRO A 13 11.47 6.52 -3.62
CA PRO A 13 11.85 6.07 -4.97
C PRO A 13 11.40 4.64 -5.26
N GLN A 14 11.25 3.80 -4.24
CA GLN A 14 10.80 2.42 -4.37
C GLN A 14 9.35 2.31 -4.86
N ALA A 15 8.52 3.34 -4.60
CA ALA A 15 7.13 3.37 -5.04
C ALA A 15 6.97 3.80 -6.50
N ALA A 16 8.03 4.21 -7.20
CA ALA A 16 7.94 4.77 -8.55
C ALA A 16 7.28 3.80 -9.55
N GLN A 17 7.63 2.52 -9.49
CA GLN A 17 7.06 1.49 -10.37
C GLN A 17 5.57 1.24 -10.07
N ALA A 18 5.21 1.16 -8.78
CA ALA A 18 3.81 0.98 -8.37
C ALA A 18 2.94 2.17 -8.75
N LEU A 19 3.47 3.40 -8.61
CA LEU A 19 2.77 4.62 -9.04
C LEU A 19 2.61 4.70 -10.56
N GLU A 20 3.59 4.24 -11.32
CA GLU A 20 3.49 4.18 -12.79
C GLU A 20 2.40 3.19 -13.23
N GLN A 21 2.32 2.02 -12.61
CA GLN A 21 1.26 1.05 -12.85
C GLN A 21 -0.12 1.62 -12.49
N LEU A 22 -0.25 2.23 -11.31
CA LEU A 22 -1.50 2.86 -10.88
C LEU A 22 -1.93 3.98 -11.83
N LYS A 23 -0.99 4.82 -12.29
CA LYS A 23 -1.25 5.84 -13.31
C LYS A 23 -1.79 5.21 -14.58
N ASN A 24 -1.19 4.10 -15.03
CA ASN A 24 -1.60 3.40 -16.24
C ASN A 24 -2.98 2.75 -16.11
N GLU A 25 -3.32 2.23 -14.95
CA GLU A 25 -4.66 1.67 -14.70
C GLU A 25 -5.70 2.79 -14.69
N LEU A 26 -5.44 3.86 -13.96
CA LEU A 26 -6.37 4.98 -13.82
C LEU A 26 -6.57 5.77 -15.10
N ALA A 27 -5.50 6.01 -15.87
CA ALA A 27 -5.65 6.68 -17.15
C ALA A 27 -6.44 5.80 -18.15
N SER A 28 -6.31 4.47 -18.08
CA SER A 28 -7.16 3.56 -18.84
C SER A 28 -8.63 3.68 -18.41
N GLU A 29 -8.92 3.64 -17.12
CA GLU A 29 -10.29 3.78 -16.59
C GLU A 29 -10.92 5.14 -16.93
N ILE A 30 -10.17 6.24 -16.74
CA ILE A 30 -10.64 7.59 -17.02
C ILE A 30 -10.90 7.77 -18.51
N SER A 31 -10.06 7.17 -19.37
CA SER A 31 -10.28 7.21 -20.83
C SER A 31 -11.58 6.52 -21.27
N ASN A 32 -12.08 5.55 -20.49
CA ASN A 32 -13.36 4.87 -20.69
C ASN A 32 -14.54 5.58 -20.00
N GLY A 33 -14.27 6.69 -19.30
CA GLY A 33 -15.27 7.45 -18.56
C GLY A 33 -16.17 8.32 -19.45
N PRO A 34 -17.13 9.04 -18.83
CA PRO A 34 -18.10 9.88 -19.54
C PRO A 34 -17.48 11.16 -20.12
N ASP A 35 -16.26 11.53 -19.72
CA ASP A 35 -15.58 12.75 -20.16
C ASP A 35 -15.07 12.59 -21.60
N PRO A 36 -15.59 13.34 -22.60
CA PRO A 36 -15.18 13.20 -24.00
C PRO A 36 -13.69 13.50 -24.22
N GLN A 37 -13.11 14.36 -23.39
CA GLN A 37 -11.70 14.76 -23.47
C GLN A 37 -10.76 13.71 -22.86
N ALA A 38 -11.27 12.72 -22.12
CA ALA A 38 -10.43 11.69 -21.52
C ALA A 38 -9.86 10.69 -22.55
N GLN A 39 -10.46 10.62 -23.74
CA GLN A 39 -9.98 9.76 -24.83
C GLN A 39 -8.56 10.13 -25.28
N THR A 40 -8.14 11.40 -25.11
CA THR A 40 -6.76 11.80 -25.42
C THR A 40 -5.74 11.11 -24.51
N LEU A 41 -6.12 10.53 -23.37
CA LEU A 41 -5.18 9.73 -22.57
C LEU A 41 -4.65 8.52 -23.33
N GLN A 42 -5.40 7.99 -24.30
CA GLN A 42 -4.99 6.83 -25.10
C GLN A 42 -3.85 7.14 -26.07
N SER A 43 -3.72 8.40 -26.53
CA SER A 43 -2.60 8.81 -27.39
C SER A 43 -1.28 8.81 -26.62
N TRP A 44 -1.31 9.12 -25.32
CA TRP A 44 -0.13 9.10 -24.46
C TRP A 44 0.52 7.71 -24.36
N TYR A 45 -0.27 6.64 -24.23
CA TYR A 45 0.27 5.27 -24.21
C TYR A 45 0.96 4.86 -25.51
N GLN A 46 0.48 5.38 -26.64
CA GLN A 46 0.97 5.01 -27.96
C GLN A 46 2.19 5.85 -28.37
N THR A 47 2.17 7.14 -28.05
CA THR A 47 3.17 8.10 -28.53
C THR A 47 4.22 8.45 -27.48
N GLY A 48 3.95 8.18 -26.20
CA GLY A 48 4.74 8.65 -25.06
C GLY A 48 4.68 10.17 -24.85
N TYR A 49 3.92 10.89 -25.70
CA TYR A 49 3.73 12.33 -25.61
C TYR A 49 2.40 12.63 -24.91
N GLY A 50 2.42 13.56 -23.96
CA GLY A 50 1.23 13.91 -23.15
C GLY A 50 0.83 15.38 -23.26
N GLY A 51 1.35 16.11 -24.25
CA GLY A 51 1.11 17.55 -24.41
C GLY A 51 -0.21 17.91 -25.12
N ASP A 52 -0.78 16.96 -25.84
CA ASP A 52 -2.10 16.98 -26.45
C ASP A 52 -3.23 16.70 -25.45
N VAL A 53 -2.90 16.11 -24.30
CA VAL A 53 -3.85 15.81 -23.23
C VAL A 53 -4.13 17.07 -22.41
N PRO A 54 -5.41 17.47 -22.23
CA PRO A 54 -5.75 18.65 -21.44
C PRO A 54 -5.28 18.53 -19.98
N SER A 55 -4.78 19.63 -19.40
CA SER A 55 -4.31 19.65 -18.00
C SER A 55 -5.39 19.23 -16.99
N ARG A 56 -6.67 19.48 -17.29
CA ARG A 56 -7.80 19.01 -16.48
C ARG A 56 -7.86 17.48 -16.40
N VAL A 57 -7.63 16.81 -17.53
CA VAL A 57 -7.65 15.34 -17.63
C VAL A 57 -6.48 14.77 -16.83
N TRP A 58 -5.26 15.29 -16.99
CA TRP A 58 -4.11 14.92 -16.15
C TRP A 58 -4.36 15.17 -14.66
N GLY A 59 -5.01 16.30 -14.32
CA GLY A 59 -5.41 16.60 -12.95
C GLY A 59 -6.40 15.57 -12.39
N SER A 60 -7.33 15.08 -13.21
CA SER A 60 -8.27 14.02 -12.81
C SER A 60 -7.57 12.68 -12.55
N VAL A 61 -6.55 12.32 -13.34
CA VAL A 61 -5.73 11.12 -13.13
C VAL A 61 -4.98 11.24 -11.80
N GLY A 62 -4.32 12.37 -11.56
CA GLY A 62 -3.61 12.66 -10.31
C GLY A 62 -4.52 12.61 -9.08
N GLY A 63 -5.69 13.25 -9.16
CA GLY A 63 -6.66 13.25 -8.07
C GLY A 63 -7.19 11.85 -7.75
N ASN A 64 -7.49 11.04 -8.78
CA ASN A 64 -7.93 9.66 -8.59
C ASN A 64 -6.85 8.75 -8.01
N MET A 65 -5.57 8.94 -8.39
CA MET A 65 -4.44 8.24 -7.76
C MET A 65 -4.43 8.47 -6.25
N VAL A 66 -4.49 9.74 -5.84
CA VAL A 66 -4.48 10.12 -4.42
C VAL A 66 -5.71 9.57 -3.69
N ARG A 67 -6.92 9.70 -4.25
CA ARG A 67 -8.13 9.17 -3.63
C ARG A 67 -8.06 7.65 -3.42
N ARG A 68 -7.57 6.89 -4.41
CA ARG A 68 -7.42 5.44 -4.29
C ARG A 68 -6.36 5.04 -3.28
N MET A 69 -5.23 5.74 -3.24
CA MET A 69 -4.19 5.50 -2.24
C MET A 69 -4.70 5.74 -0.82
N ILE A 70 -5.44 6.84 -0.60
CA ILE A 70 -6.05 7.13 0.70
C ILE A 70 -7.07 6.05 1.07
N ALA A 71 -7.97 5.69 0.16
CA ALA A 71 -8.96 4.65 0.41
C ALA A 71 -8.31 3.30 0.75
N ALA A 72 -7.24 2.90 0.05
CA ALA A 72 -6.48 1.69 0.34
C ALA A 72 -5.78 1.78 1.70
N ALA A 73 -5.22 2.94 2.05
CA ALA A 73 -4.59 3.17 3.34
C ALA A 73 -5.62 3.06 4.49
N GLU A 74 -6.78 3.70 4.36
CA GLU A 74 -7.89 3.63 5.32
C GLU A 74 -8.35 2.18 5.52
N GLN A 75 -8.55 1.42 4.44
CA GLN A 75 -8.90 0.01 4.51
C GLN A 75 -7.84 -0.83 5.23
N SER A 76 -6.56 -0.61 4.92
CA SER A 76 -5.46 -1.33 5.57
C SER A 76 -5.37 -1.03 7.07
N MET A 77 -5.62 0.22 7.47
CA MET A 77 -5.63 0.63 8.88
C MET A 77 -6.79 -0.01 9.63
N ILE A 78 -7.99 -0.05 9.04
CA ILE A 78 -9.16 -0.72 9.62
C ILE A 78 -8.89 -2.23 9.77
N GLN A 79 -8.28 -2.87 8.77
CA GLN A 79 -7.93 -4.29 8.85
C GLN A 79 -6.93 -4.56 9.98
N GLN A 80 -5.90 -3.74 10.13
CA GLN A 80 -4.93 -3.86 11.22
C GLN A 80 -5.59 -3.68 12.60
N ALA A 81 -6.45 -2.67 12.75
CA ALA A 81 -7.20 -2.43 13.98
C ALA A 81 -8.14 -3.60 14.32
N THR A 82 -8.80 -4.18 13.32
CA THR A 82 -9.70 -5.34 13.50
C THR A 82 -8.94 -6.59 13.93
N GLN A 83 -7.77 -6.84 13.35
CA GLN A 83 -6.92 -7.98 13.74
C GLN A 83 -6.41 -7.84 15.18
N GLN A 84 -5.98 -6.64 15.58
CA GLN A 84 -5.52 -6.37 16.94
C GLN A 84 -6.65 -6.52 17.96
N THR A 85 -7.83 -5.99 17.67
CA THR A 85 -9.00 -6.11 18.56
C THR A 85 -9.49 -7.55 18.69
N GLN A 86 -9.49 -8.33 17.60
CA GLN A 86 -9.85 -9.74 17.65
C GLN A 86 -8.84 -10.57 18.47
N ALA A 87 -7.55 -10.30 18.31
CA ALA A 87 -6.51 -10.97 19.10
C ALA A 87 -6.65 -10.66 20.60
N ALA A 88 -6.86 -9.38 20.96
CA ALA A 88 -7.07 -8.97 22.34
C ALA A 88 -8.33 -9.59 22.95
N PHE A 89 -9.42 -9.65 22.18
CA PHE A 89 -10.68 -10.23 22.64
C PHE A 89 -10.57 -11.74 22.89
N ARG A 90 -9.89 -12.48 22.01
CA ARG A 90 -9.67 -13.92 22.20
C ARG A 90 -8.82 -14.22 23.43
N GLN A 91 -7.84 -13.37 23.73
CA GLN A 91 -7.05 -13.48 24.95
C GLN A 91 -7.90 -13.16 26.20
N ALA A 92 -8.85 -12.23 26.10
CA ALA A 92 -9.76 -11.90 27.20
C ALA A 92 -10.80 -13.01 27.48
N LEU A 93 -11.34 -13.68 26.45
CA LEU A 93 -12.30 -14.79 26.65
C LEU A 93 -11.65 -16.14 26.92
N GLY A 94 -10.36 -16.30 26.61
CA GLY A 94 -9.63 -17.55 26.77
C GLY A 94 -9.13 -17.83 28.19
N GLN A 95 -9.41 -16.97 29.19
CA GLN A 95 -9.15 -17.30 30.58
C GLN A 95 -10.29 -18.14 31.15
N PRO A 96 -10.09 -19.44 31.44
CA PRO A 96 -11.03 -20.17 32.27
C PRO A 96 -11.04 -19.54 33.67
N LEU A 97 -12.20 -19.04 34.09
CA LEU A 97 -12.48 -18.59 35.44
C LEU A 97 -12.59 -19.84 36.34
N GLY A 98 -11.47 -20.45 36.69
CA GLY A 98 -11.47 -21.69 37.46
C GLY A 98 -10.07 -22.16 37.89
N SER A 99 -9.89 -22.20 39.21
CA SER A 99 -8.79 -22.79 39.98
C SER A 99 -7.50 -21.97 40.09
N GLN A 100 -7.48 -21.21 41.18
CA GLN A 100 -6.32 -20.75 41.92
C GLN A 100 -5.40 -21.95 42.22
N GLY A 101 -4.31 -22.07 41.46
CA GLY A 101 -3.25 -23.07 41.64
C GLY A 101 -1.89 -22.38 41.53
N TYR A 102 -1.07 -22.59 42.54
CA TYR A 102 0.27 -22.05 42.82
C TYR A 102 1.23 -22.04 41.60
N PRO A 103 2.21 -21.11 41.56
CA PRO A 103 3.22 -21.12 40.50
C PRO A 103 4.18 -22.30 40.70
N GLN A 104 4.33 -23.14 39.67
CA GLN A 104 5.39 -24.15 39.60
C GLN A 104 6.26 -23.83 38.39
N GLN A 105 7.45 -23.29 38.67
CA GLN A 105 8.56 -23.23 37.73
C GLN A 105 8.98 -24.66 37.40
N SER A 106 8.83 -25.07 36.15
CA SER A 106 9.54 -26.21 35.60
C SER A 106 10.29 -25.78 34.34
N HIS A 107 11.61 -25.69 34.50
CA HIS A 107 12.58 -25.64 33.42
C HIS A 107 12.64 -27.02 32.75
N THR A 108 12.42 -27.11 31.44
CA THR A 108 13.06 -28.15 30.61
C THR A 108 13.35 -27.62 29.20
N GLN A 109 14.64 -27.59 28.89
CA GLN A 109 15.27 -27.35 27.59
C GLN A 109 14.82 -28.38 26.54
N GLY A 110 14.74 -27.96 25.27
CA GLY A 110 14.67 -28.91 24.14
C GLY A 110 14.35 -28.28 22.77
N TYR A 111 15.39 -27.88 22.05
CA TYR A 111 15.58 -27.89 20.58
C TYR A 111 14.49 -27.35 19.62
N THR A 112 14.78 -26.14 19.11
CA THR A 112 14.72 -25.70 17.70
C THR A 112 13.61 -26.24 16.79
N GLN A 113 12.64 -25.37 16.47
CA GLN A 113 12.19 -25.18 15.09
C GLN A 113 12.05 -23.68 14.78
N GLN A 114 12.97 -23.18 13.96
CA GLN A 114 12.85 -21.92 13.24
C GLN A 114 11.73 -22.08 12.21
N THR A 115 10.54 -21.58 12.52
CA THR A 115 9.62 -21.14 11.47
C THR A 115 9.90 -19.67 11.23
N GLN A 116 10.69 -19.44 10.19
CA GLN A 116 10.91 -18.17 9.51
C GLN A 116 9.56 -17.46 9.36
N SER A 117 9.31 -16.46 10.22
CA SER A 117 8.20 -15.54 10.05
C SER A 117 8.53 -14.66 8.86
N THR A 118 8.18 -15.14 7.66
CA THR A 118 8.06 -14.29 6.49
C THR A 118 7.06 -13.22 6.87
N GLN A 119 7.61 -12.03 7.13
CA GLN A 119 6.87 -10.83 7.44
C GLN A 119 6.06 -10.48 6.18
N PHE A 120 4.88 -11.09 6.04
CA PHE A 120 3.86 -10.64 5.11
C PHE A 120 3.35 -9.30 5.62
N SER A 121 4.16 -8.27 5.39
CA SER A 121 3.69 -6.90 5.41
C SER A 121 2.70 -6.80 4.25
N THR A 122 1.41 -6.94 4.56
CA THR A 122 0.31 -6.78 3.58
C THR A 122 0.11 -5.31 3.22
N ASN A 123 1.23 -4.58 3.04
CA ASN A 123 1.23 -3.38 2.24
C ASN A 123 0.79 -3.81 0.83
N PRO A 124 -0.36 -3.35 0.31
CA PRO A 124 -0.81 -3.71 -1.03
C PRO A 124 0.17 -3.25 -2.11
N PHE A 125 1.14 -2.40 -1.76
CA PHE A 125 2.19 -1.91 -2.65
C PHE A 125 3.56 -2.61 -2.51
N GLN A 126 3.67 -3.70 -1.73
CA GLN A 126 4.88 -4.56 -1.66
C GLN A 126 6.22 -3.78 -1.69
N VAL A 127 6.32 -2.67 -0.96
CA VAL A 127 7.57 -1.91 -0.88
C VAL A 127 8.45 -2.57 0.18
N GLN A 128 9.33 -3.45 -0.27
CA GLN A 128 10.36 -4.06 0.55
C GLN A 128 11.34 -2.98 1.03
N ILE A 129 11.36 -2.70 2.33
CA ILE A 129 12.36 -1.80 2.93
C ILE A 129 13.61 -2.66 3.22
N PRO A 130 14.78 -2.38 2.62
CA PRO A 130 16.01 -3.09 2.96
C PRO A 130 16.44 -2.75 4.40
N PRO A 131 17.06 -3.69 5.14
CA PRO A 131 17.57 -3.40 6.48
C PRO A 131 18.65 -2.31 6.38
N ALA A 132 18.54 -1.29 7.24
CA ALA A 132 19.58 -0.30 7.41
C ALA A 132 20.87 -1.00 7.90
N ASN A 133 21.99 -0.76 7.21
CA ASN A 133 23.32 -0.99 7.77
C ASN A 133 23.66 0.12 8.76
#